data_AF-A0A957KU01-F1
#
_entry.id   AF-A0A957KU01-F1
#
_cell.length_a   1.000
_cell.length_b   1.000
_cell.length_c   1.000
_cell.angle_alpha   90.00
_cell.angle_beta   90.00
_cell.angle_gamma   90.00
#
_symmetry.space_group_name_H-M   'P 1'
#
loop_
_entity.id
_entity.type
_entity.pdbx_description
1 polymer ?
#
loop_
_entity_poly.entity_id
_entity_poly.type
_entity_poly.pdbx_seq_one_letter_code
_entity_poly.pdbx_strand_id
1 'polypeptide(L)'
;MNGRLVGMLVALVAMLALAACQPIMPPQDGAAEEPAAQETAPAGEEVTLYVGPELVDCVGVGPMQCMLVKENPEDDYKYFYSQIEGFEF
;
A
#
# COMPACT_ATOMS: atom_id res chain seq x y z
N MET A 1 -15.10 4.14 53.39
CA MET A 1 -14.24 3.23 52.60
C MET A 1 -14.67 3.07 51.13
N ASN A 2 -15.50 3.96 50.55
CA ASN A 2 -16.22 3.63 49.32
C ASN A 2 -15.59 4.26 48.06
N GLY A 3 -14.77 5.31 48.20
CA GLY A 3 -14.12 5.96 47.05
C GLY A 3 -12.94 5.17 46.47
N ARG A 4 -12.17 4.45 47.32
CA ARG A 4 -11.04 3.62 46.85
C ARG A 4 -11.53 2.38 46.08
N LEU A 5 -12.69 1.82 46.46
CA LEU A 5 -13.30 0.67 45.80
C LEU A 5 -13.94 1.05 44.45
N VAL A 6 -14.64 2.20 44.40
CA VAL A 6 -15.21 2.73 43.15
C VAL A 6 -14.09 3.12 42.17
N GLY A 7 -13.00 3.72 42.66
CA GLY A 7 -11.83 4.04 41.83
C GLY A 7 -11.13 2.80 41.25
N MET A 8 -11.04 1.72 42.03
CA MET A 8 -10.43 0.46 41.58
C MET A 8 -11.32 -0.27 40.55
N LEU A 9 -12.65 -0.21 40.70
CA LEU A 9 -13.61 -0.75 39.73
C LEU A 9 -13.59 0.02 38.39
N VAL A 10 -13.52 1.36 38.42
CA VAL A 10 -13.42 2.19 37.21
C VAL A 10 -12.10 1.94 36.46
N ALA A 11 -10.99 1.77 37.17
CA ALA A 11 -9.69 1.47 36.57
C ALA A 11 -9.65 0.07 35.92
N LEU A 12 -10.31 -0.93 36.52
CA LEU A 12 -10.40 -2.30 35.97
C LEU A 12 -11.22 -2.37 34.67
N VAL A 13 -12.30 -1.59 34.56
CA VAL A 13 -13.13 -1.54 33.34
C VAL A 13 -12.41 -0.81 32.20
N ALA A 14 -11.58 0.20 32.50
CA ALA A 14 -10.83 0.94 31.49
C ALA A 14 -9.69 0.13 30.84
N MET A 15 -9.04 -0.80 31.57
CA MET A 15 -7.99 -1.65 31.01
C MET A 15 -8.51 -2.70 30.02
N LEU A 16 -9.76 -3.14 30.16
CA LEU A 16 -10.40 -4.11 29.24
C LEU A 16 -10.73 -3.51 27.86
N ALA A 17 -10.76 -2.18 27.71
CA ALA A 17 -11.08 -1.52 26.45
C ALA A 17 -9.87 -1.33 25.50
N LEU A 18 -8.62 -1.39 26.00
CA LEU A 18 -7.42 -1.24 25.16
C LEU A 18 -6.93 -2.54 24.52
N ALA A 19 -7.53 -3.70 24.84
CA ALA A 19 -7.11 -5.00 24.29
C ALA A 19 -7.72 -5.32 22.90
N ALA A 20 -8.64 -4.49 22.39
CA ALA A 20 -9.36 -4.76 21.14
C ALA A 20 -8.65 -4.29 19.85
N CYS A 21 -7.51 -3.60 19.93
CA CYS A 21 -6.74 -3.14 18.76
C CYS A 21 -5.29 -3.63 18.73
N GLN A 22 -4.94 -4.70 19.45
CA GLN A 22 -3.67 -5.37 19.19
C GLN A 22 -3.88 -6.25 17.94
N PRO A 23 -3.14 -6.05 16.83
CA PRO A 23 -3.13 -7.05 15.77
C PRO A 23 -2.55 -8.32 16.39
N ILE A 24 -3.38 -9.36 16.47
CA ILE A 24 -2.93 -10.71 16.81
C ILE A 24 -2.03 -11.14 15.66
N MET A 25 -0.72 -10.93 15.81
CA MET A 25 0.27 -11.54 14.95
C MET A 25 0.42 -13.00 15.41
N PRO A 26 0.04 -13.98 14.57
CA PRO A 26 0.24 -15.38 14.90
C PRO A 26 1.75 -15.67 15.03
N PRO A 27 2.13 -16.70 15.79
CA PRO A 27 3.52 -17.10 15.92
C PRO A 27 4.07 -17.51 14.55
N GLN A 28 5.13 -16.83 14.11
CA GLN A 28 5.92 -17.18 12.94
C GLN A 28 6.89 -18.29 13.35
N ASP A 29 6.35 -19.46 13.63
CA ASP A 29 7.13 -20.67 13.76
C ASP A 29 7.49 -21.12 12.34
N GLY A 30 8.79 -21.06 12.03
CA GLY A 30 9.37 -21.48 10.76
C GLY A 30 9.12 -22.95 10.46
N ALA A 31 7.94 -23.24 9.91
CA ALA A 31 7.70 -24.43 9.12
C ALA A 31 8.29 -24.18 7.73
N ALA A 32 9.08 -25.14 7.26
CA ALA A 32 9.64 -25.16 5.92
C ALA A 32 8.60 -24.75 4.88
N GLU A 33 8.97 -23.82 4.00
CA GLU A 33 8.31 -23.61 2.72
C GLU A 33 8.35 -24.93 1.94
N GLU A 34 7.27 -25.70 2.07
CA GLU A 34 6.81 -26.57 1.01
C GLU A 34 6.60 -25.66 -0.21
N PRO A 35 7.17 -25.96 -1.40
CA PRO A 35 7.07 -25.06 -2.53
C PRO A 35 5.58 -24.98 -2.88
N ALA A 36 4.96 -23.86 -2.50
CA ALA A 36 3.63 -23.51 -2.96
C ALA A 36 3.69 -23.63 -4.48
N ALA A 37 2.91 -24.56 -5.01
CA ALA A 37 2.69 -24.68 -6.43
C ALA A 37 2.38 -23.28 -6.93
N GLN A 38 3.27 -22.75 -7.78
CA GLN A 38 3.11 -21.44 -8.38
C GLN A 38 1.81 -21.49 -9.18
N GLU A 39 0.76 -20.94 -8.59
CA GLU A 39 -0.48 -20.65 -9.29
C GLU A 39 -0.08 -19.76 -10.46
N THR A 40 -0.28 -20.27 -11.67
CA THR A 40 0.07 -19.55 -12.89
C THR A 40 -0.90 -18.38 -12.95
N ALA A 41 -0.47 -17.22 -12.44
CA ALA A 41 -1.22 -15.99 -12.57
C ALA A 41 -1.60 -15.82 -14.05
N PRO A 42 -2.84 -15.41 -14.37
CA PRO A 42 -3.23 -15.20 -15.76
C PRO A 42 -2.21 -14.26 -16.39
N ALA A 43 -1.72 -14.62 -17.57
CA ALA A 43 -0.83 -13.76 -18.35
C ALA A 43 -1.53 -12.40 -18.52
N GLY A 44 -0.87 -11.34 -18.05
CA GLY A 44 -1.38 -9.98 -18.18
C GLY A 44 -1.52 -9.57 -19.65
N GLU A 45 -2.24 -8.48 -19.88
CA GLU A 45 -2.27 -7.83 -21.18
C GLU A 45 -0.97 -7.05 -21.42
N GLU A 46 -0.36 -7.23 -22.59
CA GLU A 46 0.75 -6.41 -23.04
C GLU A 46 0.23 -5.17 -23.78
N VAL A 47 0.67 -3.99 -23.35
CA VAL A 47 0.32 -2.71 -23.98
C VAL A 47 1.58 -1.94 -24.35
N THR A 48 1.52 -1.19 -25.46
CA THR A 48 2.59 -0.26 -25.86
C THR A 48 2.22 1.15 -25.43
N LEU A 49 3.12 1.84 -24.73
CA LEU A 49 2.95 3.22 -24.31
C LEU A 49 4.04 4.11 -24.92
N TYR A 50 3.65 5.29 -25.36
CA TYR A 50 4.57 6.36 -25.75
C TYR A 50 4.86 7.22 -24.53
N VAL A 51 6.13 7.24 -24.10
CA VAL A 51 6.58 8.06 -22.97
C VAL A 51 6.97 9.45 -23.45
N GLY A 52 6.59 10.48 -22.69
CA GLY A 52 6.99 11.87 -22.92
C GLY A 52 8.50 12.08 -22.76
N PRO A 53 9.04 13.22 -23.23
CA PRO A 53 10.48 13.44 -23.28
C PRO A 53 11.11 13.79 -21.92
N GLU A 54 10.30 14.12 -20.91
CA GLU A 54 10.78 14.57 -19.60
C GLU A 54 9.74 14.28 -18.50
N LEU A 55 10.20 14.38 -17.26
CA LEU A 55 9.35 14.37 -16.08
C LEU A 55 8.77 15.77 -15.81
N VAL A 56 7.49 15.85 -15.49
CA VAL A 56 6.78 17.12 -15.27
C VAL A 56 6.18 17.19 -13.87
N ASP A 57 6.00 18.40 -13.34
CA ASP A 57 5.24 18.59 -12.10
C ASP A 57 3.79 18.13 -12.31
N CYS A 58 3.32 17.20 -11.49
CA CYS A 58 1.96 16.68 -11.56
C CYS A 58 1.06 17.20 -10.44
N VAL A 59 -0.25 16.95 -10.58
CA VAL A 59 -1.28 17.47 -9.68
C VAL A 59 -1.59 16.47 -8.55
N GLY A 60 -1.76 16.92 -7.32
CA GLY A 60 -2.07 16.01 -6.21
C GLY A 60 -1.77 16.57 -4.81
N VAL A 61 -1.57 15.66 -3.85
CA VAL A 61 -1.44 15.97 -2.41
C VAL A 61 0.01 16.36 -2.03
N GLY A 62 0.86 16.72 -2.98
CA GLY A 62 2.20 17.21 -2.70
C GLY A 62 3.04 17.46 -3.95
N PRO A 63 4.20 18.15 -3.80
CA PRO A 63 5.17 18.30 -4.87
C PRO A 63 5.75 16.95 -5.28
N MET A 64 5.64 16.60 -6.56
CA MET A 64 6.26 15.44 -7.17
C MET A 64 6.34 15.63 -8.69
N GLN A 65 7.24 14.89 -9.33
CA GLN A 65 7.30 14.80 -10.79
C GLN A 65 6.69 13.47 -11.28
N CYS A 66 6.06 13.50 -12.44
CA CYS A 66 5.42 12.35 -13.07
C CYS A 66 5.91 12.16 -14.50
N MET A 67 5.78 10.92 -14.97
CA MET A 67 5.91 10.61 -16.39
C MET A 67 4.65 11.08 -17.12
N LEU A 68 4.80 11.35 -18.42
CA LEU A 68 3.68 11.52 -19.34
C LEU A 68 3.60 10.31 -20.25
N VAL A 69 2.42 9.72 -20.39
CA VAL A 69 2.20 8.56 -21.27
C VAL A 69 0.98 8.74 -22.17
N LYS A 70 0.98 8.08 -23.32
CA LYS A 70 -0.20 7.93 -24.19
C LYS A 70 -0.16 6.61 -24.93
N GLU A 71 -1.32 6.11 -25.34
CA GLU A 71 -1.46 4.81 -26.01
C GLU A 71 -1.32 4.94 -27.53
N ASN A 72 -1.75 6.06 -28.11
CA ASN A 72 -1.56 6.36 -29.53
C ASN A 72 -0.75 7.65 -29.74
N PRO A 73 -0.03 7.80 -30.87
CA PRO A 73 0.72 9.02 -31.18
C PRO A 73 -0.13 10.29 -31.26
N GLU A 74 -1.41 10.15 -31.64
CA GLU A 74 -2.34 11.28 -31.81
C GLU A 74 -3.07 11.66 -30.52
N ASP A 75 -2.95 10.85 -29.46
CA ASP A 75 -3.62 11.12 -28.18
C ASP A 75 -2.92 12.23 -27.39
N ASP A 76 -3.70 12.86 -26.52
CA ASP A 76 -3.16 13.74 -25.48
C ASP A 76 -2.42 12.93 -24.41
N TYR A 77 -1.32 13.49 -23.91
CA TYR A 77 -0.57 12.90 -22.80
C TYR A 77 -1.38 12.90 -21.49
N LYS A 78 -1.20 11.83 -20.73
CA LYS A 78 -1.78 11.68 -19.38
C LYS A 78 -0.66 11.54 -18.35
N TYR A 79 -0.93 12.00 -17.13
CA TYR A 79 -0.02 11.79 -16.01
C TYR A 79 0.06 10.31 -15.64
N PHE A 80 1.28 9.83 -15.51
CA PHE A 80 1.60 8.54 -14.93
C PHE A 80 2.42 8.78 -13.67
N TYR A 81 1.78 8.55 -12.51
CA TYR A 81 2.29 8.89 -11.18
C TYR A 81 3.33 7.90 -10.62
N SER A 82 3.66 6.88 -11.41
CA SER A 82 4.62 5.83 -11.06
C SER A 82 5.83 5.88 -12.00
N GLN A 83 6.80 5.00 -11.75
CA GLN A 83 7.93 4.75 -12.67
C GLN A 83 7.70 3.43 -13.41
N ILE A 84 8.22 3.34 -14.63
CA ILE A 84 8.25 2.08 -15.39
C ILE A 84 9.56 1.39 -15.04
N GLU A 85 9.48 0.16 -14.52
CA GLU A 85 10.68 -0.60 -14.13
C GLU A 85 11.62 -0.80 -15.33
N GLY A 86 12.90 -0.46 -15.15
CA GLY A 86 13.90 -0.55 -16.21
C GLY A 86 13.88 0.58 -17.25
N PHE A 87 13.06 1.62 -17.04
CA PHE A 87 13.03 2.83 -17.86
C PHE A 87 13.58 4.03 -17.08
N GLU A 88 14.59 4.69 -17.64
CA GLU A 88 15.26 5.88 -17.06
C GLU A 88 15.09 7.09 -17.99
N PHE A 89 15.03 8.29 -17.40
CA PHE A 89 14.97 9.57 -18.14
C PHE A 89 16.34 10.22 -18.30
#